data_AF-A0A3C0GJN6-F1
#
_entry.id   AF-A0A3C0GJN6-F1
#
_cell.length_a   1.000
_cell.length_b   1.000
_cell.length_c   1.000
_cell.angle_alpha   90.00
_cell.angle_beta   90.00
_cell.angle_gamma   90.00
#
_symmetry.space_group_name_H-M   'P 1'
#
loop_
_entity.id
_entity.type
_entity.pdbx_description
1 polymer ?
#
loop_
_entity_poly.entity_id
_entity_poly.type
_entity_poly.pdbx_seq_one_letter_code
_entity_poly.pdbx_strand_id
1 'polypeptide(L)'
;MVQTLLAQFATKKINDQYGTHINIERLKVSLISWNTGLEGVYIEDYQQDTLFYVNELKTSILSLGNLAQGNLEFGDIAVDQLNFKL
;
A
#
# COMPACT_ATOMS: atom_id res chain seq x y z
N MET A 1 -3.33 16.98 1.77
CA MET A 1 -4.09 15.78 1.37
C MET A 1 -4.53 15.05 2.64
N VAL A 2 -5.71 14.42 2.67
CA VAL A 2 -6.27 13.78 3.88
C VAL A 2 -6.19 12.27 3.70
N GLN A 3 -5.45 11.56 4.56
CA GLN A 3 -5.39 10.10 4.52
C GLN A 3 -6.77 9.49 4.81
N THR A 4 -7.19 8.49 4.04
CA THR A 4 -8.44 7.77 4.37
C THR A 4 -8.28 6.93 5.64
N LEU A 5 -9.38 6.68 6.36
CA LEU A 5 -9.35 5.88 7.59
C LEU A 5 -8.76 4.49 7.38
N LEU A 6 -9.08 3.86 6.25
CA LEU A 6 -8.53 2.55 5.89
C LEU A 6 -7.01 2.62 5.63
N ALA A 7 -6.54 3.70 4.99
CA ALA A 7 -5.12 3.93 4.80
C ALA A 7 -4.42 4.18 6.13
N GLN A 8 -4.96 5.04 7.00
CA GLN A 8 -4.43 5.30 8.35
C GLN A 8 -4.30 4.01 9.16
N PHE A 9 -5.32 3.15 9.13
CA PHE A 9 -5.30 1.87 9.83
C PHE A 9 -4.19 0.95 9.31
N ALA A 10 -4.10 0.80 7.98
CA ALA A 10 -3.11 -0.07 7.36
C ALA A 10 -1.67 0.43 7.62
N THR A 11 -1.40 1.72 7.38
CA THR A 11 -0.07 2.31 7.57
C THR A 11 0.34 2.29 9.03
N LYS A 12 -0.55 2.64 9.97
CA LYS A 12 -0.25 2.57 11.40
C LYS A 12 0.16 1.15 11.81
N LYS A 13 -0.59 0.13 11.39
CA LYS A 13 -0.28 -1.26 11.73
C LYS A 13 1.09 -1.68 11.21
N ILE A 14 1.41 -1.34 9.95
CA ILE A 14 2.69 -1.70 9.33
C ILE A 14 3.84 -0.93 9.99
N ASN A 15 3.68 0.36 10.23
CA ASN A 15 4.69 1.20 10.86
C ASN A 15 4.99 0.73 12.30
N ASP A 16 3.96 0.47 13.10
CA ASP A 16 4.11 -0.02 14.47
C ASP A 16 4.77 -1.41 14.52
N GLN A 17 4.45 -2.29 13.56
CA GLN A 17 4.96 -3.66 13.52
C GLN A 17 6.42 -3.73 13.06
N TYR A 18 6.81 -2.92 12.08
CA TYR A 18 8.11 -3.04 11.41
C TYR A 18 9.06 -1.85 11.67
N GLY A 19 8.64 -0.83 12.42
CA GLY A 19 9.45 0.36 12.68
C GLY A 19 9.73 1.18 11.42
N THR A 20 8.78 1.20 10.49
CA THR A 20 8.90 1.88 9.19
C THR A 20 8.12 3.19 9.17
N HIS A 21 8.39 4.04 8.18
CA HIS A 21 7.68 5.29 7.95
C HIS A 21 6.97 5.24 6.59
N ILE A 22 5.87 4.48 6.54
CA ILE A 22 5.02 4.36 5.35
C ILE A 22 3.83 5.30 5.47
N ASN A 23 3.57 6.03 4.40
CA ASN A 23 2.41 6.86 4.20
C ASN A 23 1.65 6.40 2.96
N ILE A 24 0.33 6.33 3.07
CA ILE A 24 -0.58 6.02 1.96
C ILE A 24 -1.72 7.01 2.09
N GLU A 25 -1.97 7.81 1.06
CA GLU A 25 -3.04 8.80 1.10
C GLU A 25 -4.41 8.15 1.00
N ARG A 26 -4.55 7.17 0.11
CA ARG A 26 -5.83 6.52 -0.09
C ARG A 26 -5.64 5.04 -0.33
N LEU A 27 -6.40 4.24 0.41
CA LEU A 27 -6.60 2.83 0.15
C LEU A 27 -8.07 2.62 -0.24
N LYS A 28 -8.29 2.07 -1.45
CA LYS A 28 -9.59 1.67 -2.00
C LYS A 28 -9.60 0.17 -2.17
N VAL A 29 -10.68 -0.48 -1.75
CA VAL A 29 -10.92 -1.91 -1.99
C VAL A 29 -12.33 -2.08 -2.55
N SER A 30 -12.44 -2.71 -3.71
CA SER A 30 -13.73 -3.12 -4.29
C SER A 30 -14.22 -4.37 -3.58
N LEU A 31 -15.44 -4.33 -3.01
CA LEU A 31 -16.02 -5.50 -2.34
C LEU A 31 -16.53 -6.58 -3.31
N ILE A 32 -16.65 -6.26 -4.59
CA ILE A 32 -17.17 -7.19 -5.62
C ILE A 32 -16.00 -7.86 -6.35
N SER A 33 -15.03 -7.07 -6.79
CA SER A 33 -13.90 -7.58 -7.59
C SER A 33 -12.62 -7.79 -6.79
N TRP A 34 -12.57 -7.36 -5.52
CA TRP A 34 -11.36 -7.33 -4.70
C TRP A 34 -10.19 -6.55 -5.29
N ASN A 35 -10.47 -5.74 -6.32
CA ASN A 35 -9.52 -4.78 -6.84
C ASN A 35 -9.15 -3.81 -5.74
N THR A 36 -7.85 -3.64 -5.56
CA THR A 36 -7.24 -2.82 -4.53
C THR A 36 -6.42 -1.72 -5.20
N GLY A 37 -6.64 -0.49 -4.75
CA GLY A 37 -5.93 0.69 -5.23
C GLY A 37 -5.30 1.43 -4.07
N LEU A 38 -4.02 1.77 -4.21
CA LEU A 38 -3.28 2.66 -3.33
C LEU A 38 -2.95 3.93 -4.10
N GLU A 39 -3.21 5.08 -3.50
CA GLU A 39 -2.82 6.38 -4.06
C GLU A 39 -1.87 7.09 -3.09
N GLY A 40 -0.84 7.74 -3.64
CA GLY A 40 0.16 8.48 -2.88
C GLY A 40 0.91 7.61 -1.87
N VAL A 41 1.47 6.48 -2.33
CA VAL A 41 2.32 5.64 -1.48
C VAL A 41 3.68 6.30 -1.37
N TYR A 42 4.13 6.49 -0.14
CA TYR A 42 5.36 7.19 0.19
C TYR A 42 6.08 6.48 1.34
N ILE A 43 7.37 6.18 1.17
CA ILE A 43 8.20 5.46 2.13
C ILE A 43 9.50 6.24 2.33
N GLU A 44 9.85 6.48 3.59
CA GLU A 44 11.10 7.14 3.97
C GLU A 44 12.18 6.13 4.38
N ASP A 45 13.44 6.51 4.17
CA ASP A 45 14.59 5.81 4.75
C ASP A 45 14.83 6.24 6.20
N TYR A 46 15.93 5.75 6.79
CA TYR A 46 16.29 6.07 8.18
C TYR A 46 16.64 7.54 8.41
N GLN A 47 17.02 8.28 7.36
CA GLN A 47 17.33 9.71 7.40
C GLN A 47 16.10 10.59 7.13
N GLN A 48 14.91 9.99 7.00
CA GLN A 48 13.66 10.67 6.67
C GLN A 48 13.65 11.25 5.25
N ASP A 49 14.52 10.75 4.37
CA ASP A 49 14.49 11.07 2.95
C ASP A 49 13.56 10.10 2.21
N THR A 50 12.91 10.59 1.15
CA THR A 50 12.06 9.74 0.30
C THR A 50 12.88 8.64 -0.35
N LEU A 51 12.60 7.39 0.04
CA LEU A 51 13.20 6.20 -0.55
C LEU A 51 12.36 5.71 -1.75
N PHE A 52 11.04 5.62 -1.54
CA PHE A 52 10.08 5.21 -2.57
C PHE A 52 8.86 6.12 -2.59
N TYR A 53 8.43 6.51 -3.78
CA TYR A 53 7.14 7.16 -4.03
C TYR A 53 6.44 6.53 -5.22
N VAL A 54 5.13 6.30 -5.08
CA VAL A 54 4.25 5.82 -6.14
C VAL A 54 2.97 6.66 -6.11
N ASN A 55 2.62 7.25 -7.24
CA ASN A 55 1.38 8.02 -7.36
C ASN A 55 0.17 7.09 -7.26
N GLU A 56 0.17 5.98 -8.00
CA GLU A 56 -0.90 4.99 -7.95
C GLU A 56 -0.36 3.55 -8.08
N LEU A 57 -0.84 2.65 -7.22
CA LEU A 57 -0.64 1.20 -7.35
C LEU A 57 -2.00 0.52 -7.41
N LYS A 58 -2.24 -0.24 -8.48
CA LYS A 58 -3.45 -1.05 -8.67
C LYS A 58 -3.10 -2.53 -8.70
N THR A 59 -3.89 -3.34 -8.00
CA THR A 59 -3.81 -4.80 -8.02
C THR A 59 -5.17 -5.42 -7.67
N SER A 60 -5.25 -6.74 -7.56
CA SER A 60 -6.42 -7.47 -7.10
C SER A 60 -6.01 -8.58 -6.14
N ILE A 61 -6.85 -8.86 -5.13
CA ILE A 61 -6.65 -10.02 -4.26
C ILE A 61 -7.25 -11.24 -4.96
N LEU A 62 -6.43 -12.24 -5.27
CA LEU A 62 -6.87 -13.42 -6.02
C LEU A 62 -7.66 -14.40 -5.13
N SER A 63 -7.31 -14.50 -3.84
CA SER A 63 -7.93 -15.43 -2.91
C SER A 63 -7.97 -14.87 -1.48
N LEU A 64 -9.17 -14.57 -0.98
CA LEU A 64 -9.38 -14.16 0.41
C LEU A 64 -9.08 -15.29 1.41
N GLY A 65 -9.33 -16.54 1.02
CA GLY A 65 -9.03 -17.70 1.86
C GLY A 65 -7.53 -17.88 2.07
N ASN A 66 -6.73 -17.64 1.04
CA ASN A 66 -5.27 -17.67 1.13
C ASN A 66 -4.76 -16.47 1.93
N LEU A 67 -5.29 -15.28 1.68
CA LEU A 67 -4.95 -14.06 2.45
C LEU A 67 -5.17 -14.25 3.95
N ALA A 68 -6.29 -14.86 4.36
CA ALA A 68 -6.60 -15.12 5.77
C ALA A 68 -5.63 -16.12 6.43
N GLN A 69 -5.03 -17.01 5.64
CA GLN A 69 -3.99 -17.95 6.09
C GLN A 69 -2.58 -17.35 6.02
N GLY A 70 -2.44 -16.09 5.60
CA GLY A 70 -1.16 -15.41 5.42
C GLY A 70 -0.50 -15.65 4.05
N ASN A 71 -1.14 -16.41 3.17
CA ASN A 71 -0.67 -16.63 1.80
C ASN A 71 -1.16 -15.49 0.90
N LEU A 72 -0.27 -14.52 0.68
CA LEU A 72 -0.59 -13.31 -0.09
C LEU A 72 -0.51 -13.60 -1.60
N GLU A 73 -1.67 -13.66 -2.26
CA GLU A 73 -1.77 -13.85 -3.71
C GLU A 73 -2.45 -12.64 -4.35
N PHE A 74 -1.67 -11.89 -5.12
CA PHE A 74 -2.11 -10.72 -5.84
C PHE A 74 -2.09 -10.97 -7.35
N GLY A 75 -3.06 -10.40 -8.05
CA GLY A 75 -3.07 -10.37 -9.52
C GLY A 75 -2.04 -9.39 -10.06
N ASP A 76 -2.20 -9.04 -11.33
CA ASP A 76 -1.31 -8.08 -11.99
C ASP A 76 -1.21 -6.78 -11.19
N ILE A 77 0.02 -6.27 -11.11
CA ILE A 77 0.34 -5.01 -10.43
C ILE A 77 0.61 -3.97 -11.50
N ALA A 78 -0.22 -2.92 -11.52
CA ALA A 78 0.02 -1.73 -12.33
C ALA A 78 0.48 -0.59 -11.42
N VAL A 79 1.59 0.04 -11.80
CA VAL A 79 2.22 1.12 -11.04
C VAL A 79 2.32 2.37 -11.90
N ASP A 80 1.82 3.48 -11.39
CA ASP A 80 1.90 4.80 -12.00
C ASP A 80 2.88 5.70 -11.22
N GLN A 81 3.78 6.35 -11.97
CA GLN A 81 4.81 7.27 -11.46
C GLN A 81 5.63 6.73 -10.28
N LEU A 82 6.26 5.58 -10.48
CA LEU A 82 7.25 5.04 -9.54
C LEU A 82 8.53 5.89 -9.55
N ASN A 83 8.87 6.44 -8.39
CA ASN A 83 10.14 7.11 -8.12
C ASN A 83 10.84 6.40 -6.98
N PHE A 84 12.12 6.10 -7.15
CA PHE A 84 12.95 5.52 -6.09
C PHE A 84 14.38 6.04 -6.20
N LYS A 85 15.02 6.20 -5.03
CA LYS A 85 16.45 6.49 -4.96
C LYS A 85 17.17 5.18 -4.64
N LEU A 86 18.09 4.77 -5.52
CA LEU A 86 19.03 3.66 -5.30
C LEU A 86 20.31 4.16 -4.63
#